data_AF-A0A448ZJ59-F1
#
_entry.id   AF-A0A448ZJ59-F1
#
_cell.length_a   1.000
_cell.length_b   1.000
_cell.length_c   1.000
_cell.angle_alpha   90.00
_cell.angle_beta   90.00
_cell.angle_gamma   90.00
#
_symmetry.space_group_name_H-M   'P 1'
#
loop_
_entity.id
_entity.type
_entity.pdbx_description
1 polymer ?
#
loop_
_entity_poly.entity_id
_entity_poly.type
_entity_poly.pdbx_seq_one_letter_code
_entity_poly.pdbx_strand_id
1 'polypeptide(L)'
;MNHDLSYYLSPRKRLDTLFMVHSSVSMVVGLIGFFFPSTMNVVFLTESDREYNVARAILRPTCALILAQGLIIHRSRKINDGQIKRAFVQAYFICFLLSTISLINEHTSNTGVVSGKFVGVMKIIFMIFLTVGYGWFTFFQPPSVFQGLALRRAP
;
A
#
# COMPACT_ATOMS: atom_id res chain seq x y z
N MET A 1 17.72 25.09 11.68
CA MET A 1 16.96 24.40 10.62
C MET A 1 17.01 22.86 10.71
N ASN A 2 17.30 22.25 11.87
CA ASN A 2 17.55 20.79 11.98
C ASN A 2 16.70 20.05 13.05
N HIS A 3 15.78 20.71 13.75
CA HIS A 3 14.96 20.07 14.78
C HIS A 3 13.78 19.26 14.19
N ASP A 4 13.22 19.68 13.06
CA ASP A 4 12.06 19.03 12.45
C ASP A 4 12.43 17.72 11.73
N LEU A 5 13.55 17.69 11.01
CA LEU A 5 14.05 16.46 10.36
C LEU A 5 14.40 15.38 11.38
N SER A 6 15.08 15.74 12.47
CA SER A 6 15.37 14.81 13.58
C SER A 6 14.08 14.26 14.22
N TYR A 7 13.05 15.09 14.32
CA TYR A 7 11.73 14.71 14.83
C TYR A 7 11.03 13.66 13.95
N TYR A 8 11.14 13.73 12.62
CA TYR A 8 10.61 12.69 11.71
C TYR A 8 11.46 11.41 11.68
N LEU A 9 12.72 11.49 12.09
CA LEU A 9 13.67 10.39 12.04
C LEU A 9 13.61 9.46 13.26
N SER A 10 12.76 9.71 14.27
CA SER A 10 12.59 8.74 15.36
C SER A 10 11.94 7.46 14.82
N PRO A 11 12.49 6.26 15.12
CA PRO A 11 12.03 5.01 14.52
C PRO A 11 10.51 4.79 14.64
N ARG A 12 9.93 5.20 15.76
CA ARG A 12 8.49 5.15 16.05
C ARG A 12 7.65 6.03 15.14
N LYS A 13 8.11 7.26 14.87
CA LYS A 13 7.40 8.17 13.94
C LYS A 13 7.54 7.74 12.50
N ARG A 14 8.64 7.09 12.12
CA ARG A 14 8.78 6.52 10.77
C ARG A 14 7.71 5.48 10.48
N LEU A 15 7.44 4.58 11.44
CA LEU A 15 6.37 3.58 11.29
C LEU A 15 4.98 4.22 11.26
N ASP A 16 4.71 5.20 12.12
CA ASP A 16 3.42 5.92 12.09
C ASP A 16 3.23 6.70 10.78
N THR A 17 4.28 7.36 10.27
CA THR A 17 4.26 8.04 8.97
C THR A 17 4.00 7.05 7.84
N LEU A 18 4.66 5.89 7.83
CA LEU A 18 4.42 4.84 6.84
C LEU A 18 2.94 4.42 6.84
N PHE A 19 2.38 4.16 8.02
CA PHE A 19 0.97 3.78 8.16
C PHE A 19 0.03 4.92 7.79
N MET A 20 0.36 6.17 8.15
CA MET A 20 -0.43 7.34 7.80
C MET A 20 -0.50 7.52 6.29
N VAL A 21 0.66 7.53 5.61
CA VAL A 21 0.76 7.71 4.17
C VAL A 21 0.04 6.58 3.45
N HIS A 22 0.33 5.32 3.81
CA HIS A 22 -0.35 4.17 3.22
C HIS A 22 -1.87 4.25 3.42
N SER A 23 -2.35 4.51 4.66
CA SER A 23 -3.79 4.62 4.90
C SER A 23 -4.46 5.71 4.06
N SER A 24 -3.82 6.87 3.93
CA SER A 24 -4.37 8.03 3.23
C SER A 24 -4.44 7.76 1.73
N VAL A 25 -3.35 7.25 1.15
CA VAL A 25 -3.29 6.88 -0.26
C VAL A 25 -4.29 5.78 -0.58
N SER A 26 -4.36 4.71 0.23
CA SER A 26 -5.29 3.61 0.00
C SER A 26 -6.75 4.04 0.14
N MET A 27 -7.08 4.93 1.07
CA MET A 27 -8.44 5.48 1.15
C MET A 27 -8.80 6.28 -0.10
N VAL A 28 -7.92 7.18 -0.54
CA VAL A 28 -8.17 8.02 -1.72
C VAL A 28 -8.26 7.17 -2.99
N VAL A 29 -7.29 6.29 -3.23
CA VAL A 29 -7.26 5.41 -4.40
C VAL A 29 -8.43 4.43 -4.38
N GLY A 30 -8.75 3.85 -3.22
CA GLY A 30 -9.87 2.94 -3.06
C GLY A 30 -11.21 3.60 -3.32
N LEU A 31 -11.44 4.81 -2.77
CA LEU A 31 -12.67 5.58 -3.01
C LEU A 31 -12.80 5.99 -4.47
N ILE A 32 -11.75 6.60 -5.04
CA ILE A 32 -11.78 7.07 -6.43
C ILE A 32 -12.02 5.90 -7.37
N GLY A 33 -11.26 4.81 -7.26
CA GLY A 33 -11.38 3.67 -8.16
C GLY A 33 -12.69 2.89 -8.00
N PHE A 34 -13.31 2.91 -6.82
CA PHE A 34 -14.61 2.26 -6.59
C PHE A 34 -15.78 3.04 -7.21
N PHE A 35 -15.84 4.35 -6.92
CA PHE A 35 -16.95 5.21 -7.38
C PHE A 35 -16.80 5.67 -8.82
N PHE A 36 -15.56 5.88 -9.29
CA PHE A 36 -15.26 6.35 -10.64
C PHE A 36 -14.51 5.26 -11.42
N PRO A 37 -15.18 4.17 -11.82
CA PRO A 37 -14.54 3.12 -12.60
C PRO A 37 -14.04 3.63 -13.95
N SER A 38 -14.45 4.81 -14.44
CA SER A 38 -13.84 5.43 -15.63
C SER A 38 -12.33 5.63 -15.51
N THR A 39 -11.75 5.64 -14.30
CA THR A 39 -10.29 5.62 -14.10
C THR A 39 -9.63 4.32 -14.60
N MET A 40 -10.41 3.27 -14.94
CA MET A 40 -9.95 2.04 -15.59
C MET A 40 -9.15 2.33 -16.85
N ASN A 41 -9.58 3.30 -17.67
CA ASN A 41 -8.98 3.58 -18.97
C ASN A 41 -7.55 4.15 -18.85
N VAL A 42 -7.17 4.63 -17.66
CA VAL A 42 -5.81 5.09 -17.37
C VAL A 42 -4.89 3.89 -17.06
N VAL A 43 -5.48 2.77 -16.64
CA VAL A 43 -4.76 1.63 -16.06
C VAL A 43 -4.79 0.39 -16.94
N PHE A 44 -5.90 0.14 -17.63
CA PHE A 44 -6.13 -1.00 -18.50
C PHE A 44 -6.39 -0.48 -19.91
N LEU A 45 -5.75 -1.10 -20.90
CA LEU A 45 -6.22 -1.00 -22.28
C LEU A 45 -7.26 -2.10 -22.47
N THR A 46 -8.48 -1.68 -22.72
CA THR A 46 -9.57 -2.60 -23.05
C THR A 46 -9.95 -2.30 -24.49
N GLU A 47 -9.78 -3.29 -25.37
CA GLU A 47 -10.05 -3.14 -26.81
C GLU A 47 -11.49 -3.53 -27.14
N SER A 48 -12.16 -4.25 -26.23
CA SER A 48 -13.58 -4.62 -26.37
C SER A 48 -14.43 -4.22 -25.16
N ASP A 49 -15.73 -4.03 -25.39
CA ASP A 49 -16.71 -3.79 -24.32
C ASP A 49 -16.74 -4.93 -23.30
N ARG A 50 -16.48 -6.16 -23.75
CA ARG A 50 -16.40 -7.34 -22.86
C ARG A 50 -15.24 -7.20 -21.88
N GLU A 51 -14.05 -6.86 -22.37
CA GLU A 51 -12.86 -6.64 -21.54
C GLU A 51 -13.08 -5.49 -20.56
N TYR A 52 -13.68 -4.39 -21.02
CA TYR A 52 -14.02 -3.27 -20.15
C TYR A 52 -14.95 -3.67 -19.00
N ASN A 53 -16.00 -4.43 -19.30
CA ASN A 53 -16.95 -4.89 -18.28
C ASN A 53 -16.32 -5.87 -17.29
N VAL A 54 -15.47 -6.78 -17.76
CA VAL A 54 -14.72 -7.73 -16.90
C VAL A 54 -13.73 -6.97 -16.02
N ALA A 55 -12.95 -6.06 -16.61
CA ALA A 55 -12.00 -5.24 -15.87
C ALA A 55 -12.72 -4.42 -14.78
N ARG A 56 -13.88 -3.85 -15.09
CA ARG A 56 -14.72 -3.11 -14.12
C ARG A 56 -15.22 -3.99 -12.99
N ALA A 57 -15.65 -5.22 -13.30
CA ALA A 57 -16.11 -6.18 -12.31
C ALA A 57 -14.99 -6.64 -11.37
N ILE A 58 -13.74 -6.65 -11.82
CA ILE A 58 -12.56 -6.97 -11.00
C ILE A 58 -12.07 -5.74 -10.23
N LEU A 59 -11.98 -4.57 -10.87
CA LEU A 59 -11.42 -3.38 -10.27
C LEU A 59 -12.22 -2.89 -9.07
N ARG A 60 -13.55 -2.86 -9.15
CA ARG A 60 -14.39 -2.40 -8.05
C ARG A 60 -14.14 -3.15 -6.74
N PRO A 61 -14.21 -4.50 -6.69
CA PRO A 61 -13.88 -5.22 -5.47
C PRO A 61 -12.41 -5.05 -5.07
N THR A 62 -11.46 -4.94 -6.02
CA THR A 62 -10.06 -4.61 -5.68
C THR A 62 -9.93 -3.25 -4.99
N CYS A 63 -10.61 -2.21 -5.49
CA CYS A 63 -10.62 -0.88 -4.88
C CYS A 63 -11.33 -0.87 -3.52
N ALA A 64 -12.39 -1.66 -3.35
CA ALA A 64 -13.03 -1.86 -2.05
C ALA A 64 -12.08 -2.52 -1.03
N LEU A 65 -11.29 -3.52 -1.46
CA LEU A 65 -10.26 -4.13 -0.63
C LEU A 65 -9.14 -3.15 -0.27
N ILE A 66 -8.68 -2.33 -1.22
CA ILE A 66 -7.68 -1.28 -0.96
C ILE A 66 -8.23 -0.26 0.05
N LEU A 67 -9.49 0.15 -0.08
CA LEU A 67 -10.16 1.04 0.86
C LEU A 67 -10.23 0.41 2.27
N ALA A 68 -10.63 -0.86 2.35
CA ALA A 68 -10.68 -1.61 3.60
C ALA A 68 -9.29 -1.72 4.26
N GLN A 69 -8.25 -2.02 3.50
CA GLN A 69 -6.85 -2.01 3.97
C GLN A 69 -6.46 -0.64 4.54
N GLY A 70 -6.80 0.45 3.83
CA GLY A 70 -6.57 1.81 4.30
C GLY A 70 -7.23 2.09 5.65
N LEU A 71 -8.49 1.68 5.82
CA LEU A 71 -9.23 1.80 7.08
C LEU A 71 -8.58 0.98 8.21
N ILE A 72 -8.21 -0.27 7.93
CA ILE A 72 -7.54 -1.15 8.91
C ILE A 72 -6.22 -0.53 9.38
N ILE A 73 -5.38 -0.05 8.45
CA ILE A 73 -4.11 0.60 8.79
C ILE A 73 -4.36 1.88 9.59
N HIS A 74 -5.32 2.70 9.18
CA HIS A 74 -5.63 3.94 9.89
C HIS A 74 -6.00 3.66 11.36
N ARG A 75 -6.79 2.60 11.61
CA ARG A 75 -7.15 2.18 12.96
C ARG A 75 -5.96 1.55 13.70
N SER A 76 -5.12 0.75 13.01
CA SER A 76 -3.97 0.07 13.62
C SER A 76 -2.91 1.02 14.14
N ARG A 77 -2.83 2.25 13.61
CA ARG A 77 -1.96 3.32 14.17
C ARG A 77 -2.19 3.56 15.66
N LYS A 78 -3.46 3.47 16.11
CA LYS A 78 -3.88 3.68 17.51
C LYS A 78 -3.66 2.46 18.40
N ILE A 79 -3.38 1.29 17.83
CA ILE A 79 -3.12 0.05 18.59
C ILE A 79 -1.76 0.17 19.28
N ASN A 80 -1.70 -0.09 20.57
CA ASN A 80 -0.47 0.02 21.37
C ASN A 80 0.32 -1.31 21.48
N ASP A 81 -0.14 -2.34 20.77
CA ASP A 81 0.48 -3.66 20.73
C ASP A 81 1.50 -3.73 19.58
N GLY A 82 2.77 -3.94 19.95
CA GLY A 82 3.86 -4.06 18.99
C GLY A 82 3.89 -5.38 18.23
N GLN A 83 3.37 -6.48 18.79
CA GLN A 83 3.27 -7.74 18.07
C GLN A 83 2.21 -7.64 16.95
N ILE A 84 1.06 -7.03 17.24
CA ILE A 84 0.02 -6.78 16.24
C ILE A 84 0.56 -5.88 15.12
N LYS A 85 1.24 -4.78 15.45
CA LYS A 85 1.85 -3.89 14.46
C LYS A 85 2.89 -4.59 13.60
N ARG A 86 3.72 -5.43 14.20
CA ARG A 86 4.71 -6.24 13.47
C ARG A 86 4.03 -7.23 12.51
N ALA A 87 2.98 -7.92 12.97
CA ALA A 87 2.21 -8.84 12.13
C ALA A 87 1.61 -8.12 10.92
N PHE A 88 1.06 -6.91 11.09
CA PHE A 88 0.60 -6.10 9.95
C PHE A 88 1.73 -5.78 8.97
N VAL A 89 2.88 -5.31 9.47
CA VAL A 89 4.03 -4.99 8.59
C VAL A 89 4.50 -6.21 7.81
N GLN A 90 4.59 -7.37 8.45
CA GLN A 90 4.97 -8.64 7.82
C GLN A 90 3.95 -9.09 6.76
N ALA A 91 2.66 -9.01 7.08
CA ALA A 91 1.59 -9.36 6.15
C ALA A 91 1.61 -8.45 4.92
N TYR A 92 1.79 -7.13 5.11
CA TYR A 92 1.92 -6.19 4.00
C TYR A 92 3.17 -6.43 3.17
N PHE A 93 4.31 -6.74 3.80
CA PHE A 93 5.53 -7.11 3.07
C PHE A 93 5.28 -8.29 2.12
N ILE A 94 4.69 -9.39 2.63
CA ILE A 94 4.40 -10.58 1.83
C ILE A 94 3.39 -10.24 0.72
N CYS A 95 2.32 -9.52 1.04
CA CYS A 95 1.30 -9.13 0.08
C CYS A 95 1.89 -8.28 -1.07
N PHE A 96 2.72 -7.29 -0.76
CA PHE A 96 3.36 -6.45 -1.77
C PHE A 96 4.43 -7.18 -2.55
N LEU A 97 5.18 -8.10 -1.93
CA LEU A 97 6.15 -8.93 -2.63
C LEU A 97 5.44 -9.82 -3.68
N LEU A 98 4.39 -10.53 -3.28
CA LEU A 98 3.61 -11.38 -4.19
C LEU A 98 2.94 -10.55 -5.30
N SER A 99 2.39 -9.38 -4.96
CA SER A 99 1.81 -8.46 -5.94
C SER A 99 2.86 -7.96 -6.94
N THR A 100 4.07 -7.64 -6.46
CA THR A 100 5.19 -7.20 -7.31
C THR A 100 5.59 -8.31 -8.28
N ILE A 101 5.77 -9.54 -7.81
CA ILE A 101 6.11 -10.69 -8.65
C ILE A 101 5.02 -10.93 -9.69
N SER A 102 3.75 -10.88 -9.30
CA SER A 102 2.63 -11.05 -10.22
C SER A 102 2.60 -9.97 -11.31
N LEU A 103 2.86 -8.70 -10.96
CA LEU A 103 2.91 -7.62 -11.94
C LEU A 103 4.11 -7.73 -12.87
N ILE A 104 5.28 -8.16 -12.38
CA ILE A 104 6.46 -8.41 -13.22
C ILE A 104 6.16 -9.53 -14.21
N ASN A 105 5.59 -10.64 -13.75
CA ASN A 105 5.24 -11.78 -14.60
C ASN A 105 4.27 -11.36 -15.71
N GLU A 106 3.19 -10.63 -15.36
CA GLU A 106 2.21 -10.13 -16.32
C GLU A 106 2.84 -9.14 -17.32
N HIS A 107 3.76 -8.30 -16.84
CA HIS A 107 4.48 -7.36 -17.71
C HIS A 107 5.40 -8.08 -18.69
N THR A 108 6.07 -9.16 -18.26
CA THR A 108 6.95 -9.97 -19.11
C THR A 108 6.19 -10.85 -20.11
N SER A 109 4.98 -11.30 -19.78
CA SER A 109 4.14 -12.08 -20.70
C SER A 109 3.49 -11.24 -21.78
N ASN A 110 3.46 -9.91 -21.63
CA ASN A 110 2.93 -8.93 -22.59
C ASN A 110 1.52 -9.31 -23.09
N THR A 111 0.69 -9.88 -22.22
CA THR A 111 -0.61 -10.50 -22.52
C THR A 111 -1.75 -9.50 -22.74
N GLY A 112 -1.43 -8.25 -23.13
CA GLY A 112 -2.39 -7.27 -23.67
C GLY A 112 -3.25 -6.51 -22.66
N VAL A 113 -3.68 -7.13 -21.55
CA VAL A 113 -4.69 -6.52 -20.65
C VAL A 113 -4.10 -5.46 -19.71
N VAL A 114 -2.87 -5.68 -19.24
CA VAL A 114 -2.08 -4.67 -18.50
C VAL A 114 -0.93 -4.28 -19.41
N SER A 115 -1.18 -3.42 -20.40
CA SER A 115 -0.14 -3.10 -21.39
C SER A 115 1.16 -2.69 -20.70
N GLY A 116 2.30 -3.11 -21.25
CA GLY A 116 3.64 -2.75 -20.79
C GLY A 116 4.01 -1.26 -20.93
N LYS A 117 3.02 -0.36 -20.91
CA LYS A 117 3.17 1.08 -20.98
C LYS A 117 3.59 1.67 -19.63
N PHE A 118 3.94 2.96 -19.66
CA PHE A 118 4.39 3.79 -18.55
C PHE A 118 3.63 3.55 -17.22
N VAL A 119 2.29 3.42 -17.25
CA VAL A 119 1.47 3.24 -16.02
C VAL A 119 1.69 1.87 -15.37
N GLY A 120 1.87 0.80 -16.15
CA GLY A 120 2.19 -0.54 -15.64
C GLY A 120 3.56 -0.57 -14.96
N VAL A 121 4.57 0.06 -15.60
CA VAL A 121 5.92 0.21 -15.03
C VAL A 121 5.89 1.04 -13.75
N MET A 122 5.15 2.16 -13.73
CA MET A 122 4.97 2.98 -12.53
C MET A 122 4.34 2.20 -11.37
N LYS A 123 3.38 1.33 -11.64
CA LYS A 123 2.80 0.43 -10.63
C LYS A 123 3.81 -0.56 -10.08
N ILE A 124 4.63 -1.17 -10.95
CA ILE A 124 5.70 -2.08 -10.52
C ILE A 124 6.69 -1.35 -9.62
N ILE A 125 7.16 -0.16 -10.02
CA ILE A 125 8.07 0.67 -9.22
C ILE A 125 7.47 0.99 -7.86
N PHE A 126 6.20 1.40 -7.84
CA PHE A 126 5.49 1.71 -6.59
C PHE A 126 5.39 0.48 -5.67
N MET A 127 5.08 -0.69 -6.22
CA MET A 127 4.99 -1.93 -5.46
C MET A 127 6.35 -2.42 -4.96
N ILE A 128 7.42 -2.24 -5.74
CA ILE A 128 8.80 -2.48 -5.29
C ILE A 128 9.12 -1.54 -4.11
N PHE A 129 8.82 -0.25 -4.22
CA PHE A 129 9.10 0.72 -3.16
C PHE A 129 8.35 0.35 -1.86
N LEU A 130 7.08 -0.04 -1.95
CA LEU A 130 6.31 -0.52 -0.80
C LEU A 130 6.89 -1.81 -0.23
N THR A 131 7.25 -2.78 -1.07
CA THR A 131 7.87 -4.05 -0.65
C THR A 131 9.18 -3.79 0.10
N VAL A 132 10.05 -2.95 -0.44
CA VAL A 132 11.31 -2.57 0.20
C VAL A 132 11.06 -1.80 1.49
N GLY A 133 10.13 -0.85 1.49
CA GLY A 133 9.77 -0.08 2.68
C GLY A 133 9.29 -0.97 3.82
N TYR A 134 8.31 -1.85 3.56
CA TYR A 134 7.79 -2.78 4.56
C TYR A 134 8.80 -3.88 4.92
N GLY A 135 9.62 -4.33 3.98
CA GLY A 135 10.71 -5.27 4.22
C GLY A 135 11.79 -4.69 5.13
N TRP A 136 12.14 -3.42 4.94
CA TRP A 136 13.08 -2.71 5.81
C TRP A 136 12.60 -2.71 7.27
N PHE A 137 11.33 -2.41 7.52
CA PHE A 137 10.76 -2.50 8.87
C PHE A 137 10.71 -3.94 9.39
N THR A 138 10.47 -4.92 8.52
CA THR A 138 10.35 -6.33 8.92
C THR A 138 11.67 -6.94 9.39
N PHE A 139 12.76 -6.67 8.66
CA PHE A 139 14.05 -7.36 8.87
C PHE A 139 15.10 -6.52 9.58
N PHE A 140 15.04 -5.19 9.48
CA PHE A 140 16.12 -4.31 9.95
C PHE A 140 15.74 -3.37 11.10
N GLN A 141 14.47 -3.28 11.48
CA GLN A 141 14.04 -2.43 12.60
C GLN A 141 13.88 -3.22 13.91
N PRO A 142 14.39 -2.70 15.05
CA PRO A 142 14.30 -3.41 16.32
C PRO A 142 12.84 -3.50 16.82
N PRO A 143 12.49 -4.48 17.66
CA PRO A 143 11.13 -4.66 18.19
C PRO A 143 10.56 -3.42 18.90
N SER A 144 11.42 -2.56 19.45
CA SER A 144 11.07 -1.31 20.14
C SER A 144 10.43 -0.24 19.25
N VAL A 145 10.52 -0.40 17.91
CA VAL A 145 9.83 0.45 16.93
C VAL A 145 8.32 0.20 16.91
N PHE A 146 7.91 -1.02 17.24
CA PHE A 146 6.52 -1.45 17.16
C PHE A 146 5.73 -1.23 18.47
N GLN A 147 6.41 -1.20 19.61
CA GLN A 147 5.81 -0.93 20.93
C GLN A 147 5.41 0.56 21.03
N GLY A 148 4.13 0.83 21.29
CA GLY A 148 3.54 2.13 21.02
C GLY A 148 3.75 3.24 22.08
N LEU A 149 3.13 4.38 21.79
CA LEU A 149 3.38 5.73 22.30
C LEU A 149 2.62 6.07 23.61
N ALA A 150 2.24 5.09 24.43
CA ALA A 150 1.36 5.35 25.60
C ALA A 150 2.08 5.87 26.86
N LEU A 151 3.41 5.80 26.97
CA LEU A 151 4.13 6.20 28.20
C LEU A 151 4.29 7.72 28.39
N ARG A 152 3.67 8.59 27.57
CA ARG A 152 3.87 10.06 27.69
C ARG A 152 2.64 10.94 27.52
N ARG A 153 1.44 10.41 27.73
CA ARG A 153 0.24 11.23 27.96
C ARG A 153 -0.42 10.81 29.27
N ALA A 154 0.24 11.12 30.38
CA ALA A 154 -0.40 11.35 31.65
C ALA A 154 -0.35 12.87 31.90
N PRO A 155 -1.47 13.59 31.96
CA PRO A 155 -1.71 14.54 33.03
C PRO A 155 -2.05 13.79 34.33
#